data_AF-A0A0D2M8K6-F1
#
_entry.id   AF-A0A0D2M8K6-F1
#
_cell.length_a   1.000
_cell.length_b   1.000
_cell.length_c   1.000
_cell.angle_alpha   90.00
_cell.angle_beta   90.00
_cell.angle_gamma   90.00
#
_symmetry.space_group_name_H-M   'P 1'
#
loop_
_entity.id
_entity.type
_entity.pdbx_description
1 polymer ?
#
loop_
_entity_poly.entity_id
_entity_poly.type
_entity_poly.pdbx_seq_one_letter_code
_entity_poly.pdbx_strand_id
1 'polypeptide(L)' 'MANYAGAIFLGLRRAGDFNAPLMVGAHAVLAAILALRWLKLARAGYTRQAVATFYQWVWNLFYSEYVLLPFI' A
#
# COMPACT_ATOMS: atom_id res chain seq x y z
N MET A 1 2.55 5.15 3.53
CA MET A 1 3.88 4.52 3.66
C MET A 1 4.03 3.76 4.96
N ALA A 2 3.84 4.40 6.12
CA ALA A 2 3.99 3.74 7.42
C ALA A 2 3.15 2.45 7.57
N ASN A 3 1.90 2.44 7.07
CA ASN A 3 1.06 1.24 7.05
C ASN A 3 1.78 0.04 6.41
N TYR A 4 2.22 0.20 5.15
CA TYR A 4 2.90 -0.88 4.43
C TYR A 4 4.24 -1.27 5.04
N ALA A 5 5.02 -0.30 5.53
CA ALA A 5 6.27 -0.60 6.22
C ALA A 5 6.05 -1.43 7.50
N GLY A 6 5.02 -1.07 8.28
CA GLY A 6 4.62 -1.82 9.47
C GLY A 6 4.14 -3.23 9.14
N ALA A 7 3.31 -3.38 8.11
CA ALA A 7 2.83 -4.68 7.66
C ALA A 7 3.97 -5.59 7.15
N ILE A 8 4.90 -5.06 6.36
CA ILE A 8 6.10 -5.78 5.91
C ILE A 8 6.95 -6.20 7.11
N PHE A 9 7.21 -5.29 8.04
CA PHE A 9 7.98 -5.58 9.25
C PHE A 9 7.33 -6.70 10.07
N LEU A 10 6.01 -6.63 10.29
CA LEU A 10 5.28 -7.67 11.01
C LEU A 10 5.28 -9.00 10.25
N GLY A 11 5.07 -9.00 8.93
CA GLY A 11 5.13 -10.21 8.11
C GLY A 11 6.50 -10.92 8.16
N LEU A 12 7.58 -10.15 8.25
CA LEU A 12 8.94 -10.70 8.43
C LEU A 12 9.18 -11.21 9.87
N ARG A 13 8.65 -10.53 10.89
CA ARG A 13 8.87 -10.89 12.30
C ARG A 13 7.94 -11.99 12.82
N ARG A 14 6.76 -12.12 12.24
CA ARG A 14 5.70 -13.05 12.65
C ARG A 14 5.34 -14.01 11.52
N ALA A 15 6.36 -14.58 10.88
CA ALA A 15 6.17 -15.40 9.69
C ALA A 15 5.37 -16.71 9.93
N GLY A 16 5.15 -17.11 11.18
CA GLY A 16 4.27 -18.23 11.54
C GLY A 16 2.80 -17.87 11.74
N ASP A 17 2.47 -16.58 11.84
CA ASP A 17 1.10 -16.10 12.10
C ASP A 17 0.33 -15.85 10.78
N PHE A 18 1.04 -15.80 9.65
CA PHE A 18 0.51 -15.41 8.34
C PHE A 18 1.21 -16.15 7.20
N ASN A 19 0.62 -16.15 6.01
CA ASN A 19 1.37 -16.44 4.77
C ASN A 19 2.37 -15.30 4.48
N ALA A 20 3.56 -15.39 5.08
CA ALA A 20 4.56 -14.33 5.05
C ALA A 20 5.03 -13.91 3.64
N PRO A 21 5.33 -14.83 2.69
CA PRO A 21 5.67 -14.42 1.33
C PRO A 21 4.57 -13.57 0.67
N LEU A 22 3.31 -13.98 0.83
CA LEU A 22 2.18 -13.22 0.30
C LEU A 22 2.02 -11.87 1.00
N MET A 23 2.05 -11.84 2.34
CA MET A 23 1.88 -10.62 3.12
C MET A 23 2.98 -9.59 2.82
N VAL A 24 4.23 -10.01 2.85
CA VAL A 24 5.37 -9.12 2.55
C VAL A 24 5.32 -8.67 1.09
N GLY A 25 5.12 -9.59 0.16
CA GLY A 25 5.09 -9.31 -1.27
C GLY A 25 3.97 -8.33 -1.66
N ALA A 26 2.74 -8.60 -1.22
CA ALA A 26 1.60 -7.75 -1.53
C ALA A 26 1.76 -6.34 -0.95
N HIS A 27 2.16 -6.21 0.32
CA HIS A 27 2.36 -4.89 0.92
C HIS A 27 3.53 -4.13 0.30
N ALA A 28 4.58 -4.82 -0.17
CA ALA A 28 5.66 -4.20 -0.93
C ALA A 28 5.16 -3.64 -2.29
N VAL A 29 4.32 -4.40 -3.00
CA VAL A 29 3.70 -3.93 -4.26
C VAL A 29 2.79 -2.73 -4.00
N LEU A 30 1.92 -2.77 -2.98
CA LEU A 30 1.04 -1.64 -2.63
C LEU A 30 1.84 -0.39 -2.23
N ALA A 31 2.95 -0.57 -1.49
CA ALA A 31 3.87 0.51 -1.16
C ALA A 31 4.49 1.15 -2.41
N ALA A 32 4.96 0.32 -3.35
CA ALA A 32 5.52 0.79 -4.61
C ALA A 32 4.48 1.58 -5.43
N ILE A 33 3.24 1.08 -5.53
CA ILE A 33 2.16 1.79 -6.22
C ILE A 33 1.90 3.14 -5.56
N LEU A 34 1.78 3.20 -4.23
CA LEU A 34 1.56 4.46 -3.52
C LEU A 34 2.72 5.45 -3.73
N ALA A 35 3.97 4.96 -3.76
CA ALA A 35 5.13 5.80 -4.06
C ALA A 35 5.05 6.37 -5.49
N LEU A 36 4.66 5.56 -6.49
CA LEU A 36 4.45 6.04 -7.86
C LEU A 36 3.31 7.07 -7.93
N ARG A 37 2.22 6.87 -7.19
CA ARG A 37 1.10 7.84 -7.13
C ARG A 37 1.51 9.15 -6.46
N TRP A 38 2.34 9.08 -5.42
CA TRP A 38 2.93 10.26 -4.79
C TRP A 38 3.83 11.04 -5.76
N LEU A 39 4.71 10.35 -6.49
CA LEU A 39 5.55 10.99 -7.51
C LEU A 39 4.70 11.65 -8.62
N LYS A 40 3.60 11.02 -9.02
CA LYS A 40 2.64 11.60 -9.97
C LYS A 40 1.97 12.86 -9.42
N LEU A 41 1.58 12.85 -8.13
CA LEU A 41 1.03 14.03 -7.45
C LEU A 41 2.04 15.18 -7.42
N ALA A 42 3.30 14.89 -7.04
CA ALA A 42 4.36 15.88 -6.97
C ALA A 42 4.62 16.54 -8.34
N ARG A 43 4.68 15.74 -9.42
CA ARG A 43 4.82 16.25 -10.79
C ARG A 43 3.62 17.07 -11.26
N ALA A 44 2.44 16.83 -10.70
CA ALA A 44 1.22 17.59 -11.02
C ALA A 44 1.09 18.90 -10.22
N GLY A 45 2.11 19.29 -9.44
CA GLY A 45 2.14 20.57 -8.72
C GLY A 45 1.09 20.68 -7.61
N TYR A 46 0.61 19.56 -7.08
CA TYR A 46 -0.34 19.53 -5.96
C TYR A 46 -1.63 20.34 -6.17
N THR A 47 -2.12 20.42 -7.41
CA THR A 47 -3.44 21.05 -7.66
C THR A 47 -4.55 20.33 -6.91
N ARG A 48 -5.64 21.04 -6.61
CA ARG A 48 -6.81 20.46 -5.90
C ARG A 48 -7.30 19.16 -6.55
N GLN A 49 -7.37 19.12 -7.87
CA GLN A 49 -7.79 17.93 -8.62
C GLN A 49 -6.79 16.78 -8.50
N ALA A 50 -5.48 17.06 -8.58
CA ALA A 50 -4.44 16.05 -8.42
C ALA A 50 -4.43 15.46 -7.01
N VAL A 51 -4.59 16.31 -5.97
CA VAL A 51 -4.72 15.87 -4.57
C VAL A 51 -5.96 15.00 -4.38
N ALA A 52 -7.12 15.42 -4.89
CA ALA A 52 -8.34 14.61 -4.82
C ALA A 52 -8.16 13.23 -5.48
N THR A 53 -7.52 13.20 -6.66
CA THR A 53 -7.21 11.95 -7.37
C THR A 53 -6.25 11.08 -6.57
N PHE A 54 -5.23 11.67 -5.94
CA PHE A 54 -4.30 10.94 -5.09
C PHE A 54 -5.02 10.29 -3.90
N TYR A 55 -5.95 10.99 -3.24
CA TYR A 55 -6.74 10.40 -2.16
C TYR A 55 -7.67 9.27 -2.63
N GLN A 56 -8.25 9.37 -3.83
CA GLN A 56 -8.98 8.24 -4.41
C GLN A 56 -8.08 7.01 -4.57
N TRP A 57 -6.82 7.21 -5.01
CA TRP A 57 -5.84 6.11 -5.07
C TRP A 57 -5.50 5.54 -3.70
N VAL A 58 -5.39 6.38 -2.66
CA VAL A 58 -5.18 5.90 -1.28
C VAL A 58 -6.33 4.98 -0.86
N TRP A 59 -7.58 5.38 -1.10
CA TRP A 59 -8.75 4.55 -0.82
C TRP A 59 -8.75 3.24 -1.61
N ASN A 60 -8.47 3.29 -2.92
CA ASN A 60 -8.41 2.09 -3.74
C ASN A 60 -7.36 1.09 -3.23
N LEU A 61 -6.19 1.58 -2.80
CA LEU A 61 -5.15 0.73 -2.23
C LEU A 61 -5.60 0.12 -0.90
N PHE A 62 -6.22 0.90 -0.01
CA PHE A 62 -6.80 0.39 1.23
C PHE A 62 -7.83 -0.73 0.95
N TYR A 63 -8.77 -0.51 0.03
CA TYR A 63 -9.76 -1.54 -0.32
C TYR A 63 -9.13 -2.77 -0.98
N SER A 64 -8.01 -2.60 -1.70
CA SER A 64 -7.30 -3.73 -2.31
C SER A 64 -6.69 -4.67 -1.27
N GLU A 65 -6.37 -4.18 -0.07
CA GLU A 65 -5.84 -5.01 1.02
C GLU A 65 -6.86 -6.08 1.46
N TYR A 66 -8.15 -5.87 1.26
CA TYR A 66 -9.18 -6.88 1.57
C TYR A 66 -9.06 -8.17 0.73
N VAL A 67 -8.40 -8.10 -0.43
CA VAL A 67 -8.09 -9.30 -1.23
C VAL A 67 -7.17 -10.26 -0.46
N LEU A 68 -6.39 -9.76 0.50
CA LEU A 68 -5.47 -10.58 1.28
C LEU A 68 -6.17 -11.35 2.41
N LEU A 69 -7.32 -10.88 2.92
CA LEU A 69 -7.98 -11.47 4.09
C LEU A 69 -8.17 -13.00 4.03
N PRO A 70 -8.57 -13.62 2.91
CA PRO A 70 -8.74 -15.07 2.86
C PRO A 70 -7.43 -15.88 2.94
N PHE A 71 -6.28 -15.21 2.87
CA PHE A 71 -4.95 -15.82 2.80
C PHE A 71 -4.06 -15.47 4.00
N ILE A 72 -4.64 -14.82 5.01
CA ILE A 72 -4.01 -14.45 6.29
C ILE A 72 -4.09 -15.63 7.24
#